data_AF-A0A090S5R9-F1
#
_entry.id   AF-A0A090S5R9-F1
#
_cell.length_a   1.000
_cell.length_b   1.000
_cell.length_c   1.000
_cell.angle_alpha   90.00
_cell.angle_beta   90.00
_cell.angle_gamma   90.00
#
_symmetry.space_group_name_H-M   'P 1'
#
loop_
_entity.id
_entity.type
_entity.pdbx_description
1 polymer ?
#
loop_
_entity_poly.entity_id
_entity_poly.type
_entity_poly.pdbx_seq_one_letter_code
_entity_poly.pdbx_strand_id
1 'polypeptide(L)'
;MAGKLIPHNLIQRAVMQAMSQVIERKQNGYVSDTAYASAFFKLYFGKRIPQRNVISPLVTNKSLSKDEIMQSIHRFIDSNGQYRWGICESFAFQAFPSLKTQQDDRHEAHCDLKWQQSKKVSDKRDAFKMDAVEECYQGLLSLSNKALSEWVSSNEHWMSQDELKQGLKRWFDRYVDHSWTFNELYATSTPGQVAYDLSFDDVKLKESVNG
;
A
#
# COMPACT_ATOMS: atom_id res chain seq x y z
N MET A 1 17.45 -40.90 8.35
CA MET A 1 17.79 -40.02 9.49
C MET A 1 17.38 -38.61 9.13
N ALA A 2 16.30 -38.09 9.69
CA ALA A 2 15.88 -36.71 9.44
C ALA A 2 16.88 -35.78 10.15
N GLY A 3 17.61 -34.97 9.37
CA GLY A 3 18.51 -33.97 9.92
C GLY A 3 17.74 -33.01 10.80
N LYS A 4 18.06 -32.99 12.11
CA LYS A 4 17.49 -32.04 13.06
C LYS A 4 18.03 -30.68 12.66
N LEU A 5 17.22 -29.86 11.97
CA LEU A 5 17.52 -28.44 11.72
C LEU A 5 17.67 -27.77 13.09
N ILE A 6 18.91 -27.58 13.55
CA ILE A 6 19.18 -26.90 14.82
C ILE A 6 19.13 -25.40 14.53
N PRO A 7 18.22 -24.63 15.15
CA PRO A 7 18.21 -23.18 14.98
C PRO A 7 19.52 -22.57 15.48
N HIS A 8 20.10 -21.65 14.70
CA HIS A 8 21.27 -20.87 15.13
C HIS A 8 20.94 -19.93 16.29
N ASN A 9 19.68 -19.52 16.45
CA ASN A 9 19.23 -18.69 17.56
C ASN A 9 19.09 -19.52 18.85
N LEU A 10 19.81 -19.13 19.89
CA LEU A 10 19.81 -19.80 21.21
C LEU A 10 18.43 -19.80 21.89
N ILE A 11 17.66 -18.72 21.73
CA ILE A 11 16.29 -18.61 22.25
C ILE A 11 15.38 -19.61 21.55
N GLN A 12 15.37 -19.60 20.21
CA GLN A 12 14.55 -20.51 19.41
C GLN A 12 14.87 -21.97 19.74
N ARG A 13 16.16 -22.31 19.84
CA ARG A 13 16.62 -23.65 20.21
C ARG A 13 16.13 -24.04 21.61
N ALA A 14 16.25 -23.14 22.58
CA ALA A 14 15.79 -23.39 23.95
C ALA A 14 14.27 -23.57 24.02
N VAL A 15 13.50 -22.80 23.26
CA VAL A 15 12.03 -22.93 23.16
C VAL A 15 11.65 -24.29 22.55
N MET A 16 12.23 -24.65 21.41
CA MET A 16 11.96 -25.95 20.76
C MET A 16 12.28 -27.14 21.68
N GLN A 17 13.44 -27.09 22.36
CA GLN A 17 13.83 -28.13 23.30
C GLN A 17 12.94 -28.16 24.54
N ALA A 18 12.53 -27.00 25.05
CA ALA A 18 11.61 -26.90 26.18
C ALA A 18 10.26 -27.53 25.85
N MET A 19 9.71 -27.24 24.67
CA MET A 19 8.45 -27.81 24.20
C MET A 19 8.54 -29.33 24.09
N SER A 20 9.60 -29.87 23.44
CA SER A 20 9.82 -31.32 23.34
C SER A 20 9.87 -31.98 24.71
N GLN A 21 10.66 -31.44 25.65
CA GLN A 21 10.78 -31.98 27.00
C GLN A 21 9.46 -31.97 27.77
N VAL A 22 8.64 -30.92 27.61
CA VAL A 22 7.37 -30.82 28.32
C VAL A 22 6.33 -31.74 27.70
N ILE A 23 6.30 -31.90 26.37
CA ILE A 23 5.42 -32.85 25.70
C ILE A 23 5.72 -34.29 26.14
N GLU A 24 7.00 -34.68 26.16
CA GLU A 24 7.43 -36.00 26.67
C GLU A 24 7.04 -36.22 28.14
N ARG A 25 7.15 -35.19 28.98
CA ARG A 25 6.74 -35.27 30.40
C ARG A 25 5.22 -35.28 30.59
N LYS A 26 4.46 -34.54 29.78
CA LYS A 26 2.98 -34.57 29.77
C LYS A 26 2.48 -35.99 29.54
N GLN A 27 3.11 -36.73 28.62
CA GLN A 27 2.78 -38.14 28.36
C GLN A 27 3.03 -39.06 29.56
N ASN A 28 3.96 -38.69 30.46
CA ASN A 28 4.31 -39.44 31.66
C ASN A 28 3.57 -38.98 32.93
N GLY A 29 2.54 -38.13 32.82
CA GLY A 29 1.53 -37.94 33.88
C GLY A 29 1.78 -36.84 34.92
N TYR A 30 2.89 -36.08 34.88
CA TYR A 30 3.09 -34.95 35.79
C TYR A 30 3.74 -33.74 35.12
N VAL A 31 3.06 -32.59 35.18
CA VAL A 31 3.55 -31.32 34.64
C VAL A 31 3.18 -30.17 35.56
N SER A 32 4.20 -29.40 35.96
CA SER A 32 4.06 -28.17 36.73
C SER A 32 3.31 -27.08 35.95
N ASP A 33 2.57 -26.23 36.66
CA ASP A 33 1.80 -25.09 36.11
C ASP A 33 2.60 -24.14 35.21
N THR A 34 3.93 -24.08 35.36
CA THR A 34 4.81 -23.26 34.52
C THR A 34 5.85 -24.08 33.77
N ALA A 35 5.55 -25.34 33.45
CA ALA A 35 6.52 -26.29 32.89
C ALA A 35 7.25 -25.81 31.61
N TYR A 36 6.54 -25.21 30.64
CA TYR A 36 7.19 -24.66 29.42
C TYR A 36 8.18 -23.53 29.74
N ALA A 37 7.76 -22.52 30.51
CA ALA A 37 8.65 -21.45 30.96
C ALA A 37 9.83 -21.98 31.78
N SER A 38 9.57 -22.87 32.74
CA SER A 38 10.60 -23.47 33.59
C SER A 38 11.63 -24.28 32.79
N ALA A 39 11.18 -25.03 31.79
CA ALA A 39 12.06 -25.79 30.90
C ALA A 39 12.87 -24.86 29.99
N PHE A 40 12.23 -23.83 29.42
CA PHE A 40 12.89 -22.81 28.62
C PHE A 40 13.98 -22.09 29.42
N PHE A 41 13.66 -21.59 30.61
CA PHE A 41 14.63 -20.88 31.45
C PHE A 41 15.77 -21.79 31.91
N LYS A 42 15.50 -23.06 32.20
CA LYS A 42 16.57 -24.04 32.50
C LYS A 42 17.54 -24.18 31.33
N LEU A 43 17.03 -24.25 30.11
CA LEU A 43 17.85 -24.42 28.90
C LEU A 43 18.59 -23.15 28.49
N TYR A 44 17.98 -21.98 28.69
CA TYR A 44 18.52 -20.71 28.25
C TYR A 44 19.39 -20.00 29.31
N PHE A 45 18.97 -20.02 30.58
CA PHE A 45 19.66 -19.34 31.70
C PHE A 45 20.33 -20.32 32.68
N GLY A 46 20.20 -21.64 32.48
CA GLY A 46 20.71 -22.65 33.41
C GLY A 46 19.89 -22.80 34.71
N LYS A 47 18.82 -22.01 34.88
CA LYS A 47 17.98 -21.99 36.10
C LYS A 47 16.50 -22.07 35.74
N ARG A 48 15.74 -22.92 36.43
CA ARG A 48 14.29 -23.09 36.20
C ARG A 48 13.49 -21.83 36.53
N ILE A 49 13.90 -21.11 37.57
CA ILE A 49 13.25 -19.89 38.05
C ILE A 49 14.34 -18.82 38.20
N PRO A 50 14.69 -18.08 37.13
CA PRO A 50 15.67 -17.02 37.21
C PRO A 50 15.16 -15.83 38.04
N GLN A 51 16.07 -14.91 38.40
CA GLN A 51 15.68 -13.69 39.08
C GLN A 51 14.82 -12.80 38.18
N ARG A 52 13.92 -12.01 38.79
CA ARG A 52 12.95 -11.16 38.08
C ARG A 52 13.62 -10.19 37.09
N ASN A 53 14.72 -9.55 37.49
CA ASN A 53 15.50 -8.63 36.65
C ASN A 53 16.01 -9.29 35.36
N VAL A 54 16.31 -10.59 35.39
CA VAL A 54 16.81 -11.36 34.22
C VAL A 54 15.68 -11.64 33.22
N ILE A 55 14.47 -11.93 33.70
CA ILE A 55 13.32 -12.29 32.85
C ILE A 55 12.41 -11.11 32.51
N SER A 56 12.52 -10.00 33.23
CA SER A 56 11.73 -8.78 32.97
C SER A 56 11.88 -8.20 31.56
N PRO A 57 13.05 -8.27 30.89
CA PRO A 57 13.17 -7.84 29.49
C PRO A 57 12.35 -8.66 28.48
N LEU A 58 11.89 -9.86 28.86
CA LEU A 58 11.12 -10.74 27.96
C LEU A 58 9.64 -10.36 27.86
N VAL A 59 9.18 -9.46 28.74
CA VAL A 59 7.81 -8.96 28.80
C VAL A 59 7.77 -7.46 28.54
N THR A 60 6.64 -6.98 28.03
CA THR A 60 6.42 -5.55 27.75
C THR A 60 6.18 -4.77 29.04
N ASN A 61 5.41 -5.34 29.97
CA ASN A 61 5.13 -4.71 31.25
C ASN A 61 6.18 -5.10 32.30
N LYS A 62 7.10 -4.17 32.61
CA LYS A 62 8.16 -4.35 33.61
C LYS A 62 7.68 -4.24 35.06
N SER A 63 6.41 -3.95 35.33
CA SER A 63 5.86 -3.94 36.69
C SER A 63 5.42 -5.33 37.17
N LEU A 64 5.24 -6.29 36.26
CA LEU A 64 4.79 -7.64 36.59
C LEU A 64 5.69 -8.30 37.65
N SER A 65 5.07 -9.06 38.54
CA SER A 65 5.75 -9.94 39.47
C SER A 65 6.49 -11.06 38.73
N LYS A 66 7.43 -11.72 39.40
CA LYS A 66 8.19 -12.84 38.82
C LYS A 66 7.24 -13.95 38.35
N ASP A 67 6.21 -14.26 39.13
CA ASP A 67 5.30 -15.36 38.85
C ASP A 67 4.35 -15.04 37.69
N GLU A 68 3.90 -13.78 37.57
CA GLU A 68 3.16 -13.31 36.40
C GLU A 68 4.00 -13.38 35.12
N ILE A 69 5.29 -13.02 35.18
CA ILE A 69 6.20 -13.16 34.04
C ILE A 69 6.34 -14.64 33.64
N MET A 70 6.55 -15.53 34.62
CA MET A 70 6.64 -16.97 34.39
C MET A 70 5.36 -17.51 33.70
N GLN A 71 4.18 -17.10 34.17
CA GLN A 71 2.90 -17.51 33.59
C GLN A 71 2.68 -16.96 32.18
N SER A 72 3.04 -15.70 31.93
CA SER A 72 2.92 -15.11 30.59
C SER A 72 3.82 -15.81 29.59
N ILE A 73 5.08 -16.07 29.95
CA ILE A 73 6.03 -16.79 29.10
C ILE A 73 5.58 -18.25 28.91
N HIS A 74 5.02 -18.88 29.95
CA HIS A 74 4.49 -20.24 29.85
C HIS A 74 3.35 -20.31 28.84
N ARG A 75 2.33 -19.45 28.96
CA ARG A 75 1.18 -19.40 28.04
C ARG A 75 1.62 -19.08 26.61
N PHE A 76 2.58 -18.18 26.45
CA PHE A 76 3.15 -17.85 25.15
C PHE A 76 3.81 -19.07 24.48
N ILE A 77 4.63 -19.82 25.21
CA ILE A 77 5.32 -20.99 24.66
C ILE A 77 4.35 -22.17 24.44
N ASP A 78 3.47 -22.46 25.40
CA ASP A 78 2.48 -23.55 25.31
C ASP A 78 1.53 -23.36 24.11
N SER A 79 1.22 -22.12 23.78
CA SER A 79 0.38 -21.77 22.63
C SER A 79 1.13 -21.60 21.31
N ASN A 80 2.38 -22.06 21.21
CA ASN A 80 3.21 -21.90 20.02
C ASN A 80 3.32 -20.43 19.54
N GLY A 81 3.31 -19.50 20.49
CA GLY A 81 3.44 -18.07 20.23
C GLY A 81 2.12 -17.33 19.94
N GLN A 82 0.98 -18.00 19.95
CA GLN A 82 -0.32 -17.38 19.67
C GLN A 82 -0.75 -16.38 20.75
N TYR A 83 -0.54 -16.70 22.04
CA TYR A 83 -0.81 -15.78 23.16
C TYR A 83 0.37 -14.84 23.43
N ARG A 84 0.51 -13.81 22.59
CA ARG A 84 1.62 -12.82 22.66
C ARG A 84 1.38 -11.64 23.59
N TRP A 85 0.21 -11.53 24.22
CA TRP A 85 -0.13 -10.36 25.04
C TRP A 85 0.86 -10.18 26.21
N GLY A 86 1.46 -9.00 26.32
CA GLY A 86 2.44 -8.68 27.35
C GLY A 86 3.85 -9.27 27.11
N ILE A 87 4.10 -9.94 25.98
CA ILE A 87 5.42 -10.46 25.61
C ILE A 87 6.17 -9.44 24.76
N CYS A 88 7.45 -9.23 25.05
CA CYS A 88 8.30 -8.36 24.26
C CYS A 88 8.42 -8.88 22.82
N GLU A 89 8.24 -8.00 21.84
CA GLU A 89 8.29 -8.32 20.41
C GLU A 89 9.60 -8.98 19.97
N SER A 90 10.73 -8.43 20.43
CA SER A 90 12.05 -8.98 20.12
C SER A 90 12.22 -10.43 20.59
N PHE A 91 11.69 -10.76 21.78
CA PHE A 91 11.70 -12.13 22.29
C PHE A 91 10.72 -13.01 21.51
N ALA A 92 9.51 -12.52 21.25
CA ALA A 92 8.49 -13.28 20.54
C ALA A 92 8.95 -13.74 19.14
N PHE A 93 9.58 -12.84 18.37
CA PHE A 93 10.11 -13.18 17.05
C PHE A 93 11.32 -14.11 17.09
N GLN A 94 12.16 -14.00 18.12
CA GLN A 94 13.28 -14.91 18.29
C GLN A 94 12.83 -16.30 18.75
N ALA A 95 11.79 -16.38 19.57
CA ALA A 95 11.18 -17.63 20.01
C ALA A 95 10.44 -18.33 18.86
N PHE A 96 9.66 -17.57 18.08
CA PHE A 96 8.85 -18.08 16.97
C PHE A 96 8.98 -17.16 15.73
N PRO A 97 9.96 -17.42 14.85
CA PRO A 97 10.20 -16.57 13.66
C PRO A 97 9.01 -16.45 12.70
N SER A 98 8.14 -17.46 12.65
CA SER A 98 6.90 -17.43 11.86
C SER A 98 5.97 -16.28 12.23
N LEU A 99 6.02 -15.80 13.48
CA LEU A 99 5.23 -14.64 13.92
C LEU A 99 5.69 -13.34 13.25
N LYS A 100 6.98 -13.23 12.91
CA LYS A 100 7.51 -12.07 12.20
C LYS A 100 6.98 -12.05 10.77
N THR A 101 7.11 -13.17 10.05
CA THR A 101 6.56 -13.33 8.70
C THR A 101 5.07 -13.01 8.67
N GLN A 102 4.27 -13.56 9.59
CA GLN A 102 2.83 -13.27 9.65
C GLN A 102 2.52 -11.78 9.93
N GLN A 103 3.40 -11.07 10.63
CA GLN A 103 3.23 -9.63 10.87
C GLN A 103 3.60 -8.81 9.63
N ASP A 104 4.68 -9.18 8.96
CA ASP A 104 5.12 -8.56 7.70
C ASP A 104 4.04 -8.76 6.61
N ASP A 105 3.53 -9.99 6.44
CA ASP A 105 2.46 -10.32 5.49
C ASP A 105 1.17 -9.50 5.75
N ARG A 106 0.80 -9.34 7.03
CA ARG A 106 -0.37 -8.52 7.41
C ARG A 106 -0.15 -7.05 7.12
N HIS A 107 1.08 -6.57 7.30
CA HIS A 107 1.42 -5.19 6.99
C HIS A 107 1.35 -4.93 5.48
N GLU A 108 1.94 -5.81 4.69
CA GLU A 108 1.91 -5.75 3.23
C GLU A 108 0.48 -5.78 2.70
N ALA A 109 -0.33 -6.75 3.12
CA ALA A 109 -1.74 -6.85 2.72
C ALA A 109 -2.55 -5.59 3.06
N HIS A 110 -2.27 -4.96 4.22
CA HIS A 110 -2.94 -3.72 4.60
C HIS A 110 -2.49 -2.52 3.73
N CYS A 111 -1.20 -2.43 3.39
CA CYS A 111 -0.69 -1.43 2.46
C CYS A 111 -1.30 -1.59 1.07
N ASP A 112 -1.40 -2.82 0.56
CA ASP A 112 -2.02 -3.13 -0.72
C ASP A 112 -3.49 -2.73 -0.76
N LEU A 113 -4.26 -3.04 0.30
CA LEU A 113 -5.66 -2.64 0.40
C LEU A 113 -5.82 -1.12 0.33
N LYS A 114 -4.97 -0.37 1.04
CA LYS A 114 -4.97 1.10 0.99
C LYS A 114 -4.64 1.62 -0.40
N TRP A 115 -3.60 1.06 -1.03
CA TRP A 115 -3.22 1.45 -2.39
C TRP A 115 -4.35 1.19 -3.40
N GLN A 116 -4.98 0.01 -3.33
CA GLN A 116 -6.11 -0.34 -4.20
C GLN A 116 -7.30 0.60 -4.02
N GLN A 117 -7.60 1.01 -2.77
CA GLN A 117 -8.64 1.98 -2.49
C GLN A 117 -8.30 3.34 -3.09
N SER A 118 -7.09 3.85 -2.85
CA SER A 118 -6.62 5.12 -3.42
C SER A 118 -6.66 5.11 -4.95
N LYS A 119 -6.22 4.01 -5.57
CA LYS A 119 -6.26 3.85 -7.03
C LYS A 119 -7.69 3.89 -7.55
N LYS A 120 -8.63 3.13 -6.98
CA LYS A 120 -10.04 3.15 -7.39
C LYS A 120 -10.68 4.53 -7.27
N VAL A 121 -10.30 5.32 -6.25
CA VAL A 121 -10.79 6.69 -6.11
C VAL A 121 -10.19 7.61 -7.19
N SER A 122 -8.89 7.45 -7.49
CA SER A 122 -8.23 8.18 -8.57
C SER A 122 -8.88 7.86 -9.91
N ASP A 123 -8.99 6.58 -10.27
CA ASP A 123 -9.55 6.12 -11.53
C ASP A 123 -10.98 6.67 -11.75
N LYS A 124 -11.79 6.72 -10.68
CA LYS A 124 -13.14 7.33 -10.75
C LYS A 124 -13.08 8.83 -11.01
N ARG A 125 -12.18 9.56 -10.34
CA ARG A 125 -12.02 11.01 -10.56
C ARG A 125 -11.54 11.30 -11.97
N ASP A 126 -10.60 10.50 -12.47
CA ASP A 126 -10.07 10.63 -13.82
C ASP A 126 -11.16 10.35 -14.85
N ALA A 127 -11.99 9.33 -14.65
CA ALA A 127 -13.17 9.06 -15.50
C ALA A 127 -14.15 10.24 -15.51
N PHE A 128 -14.54 10.78 -14.35
CA PHE A 128 -15.42 11.95 -14.28
C PHE A 128 -14.81 13.18 -14.97
N LYS A 129 -13.50 13.39 -14.84
CA LYS A 129 -12.81 14.48 -15.55
C LYS A 129 -12.86 14.26 -17.06
N MET A 130 -12.60 13.04 -17.53
CA MET A 130 -12.65 12.71 -18.96
C MET A 130 -14.04 12.93 -19.55
N ASP A 131 -15.10 12.54 -18.84
CA ASP A 131 -16.48 12.77 -19.28
C ASP A 131 -16.79 14.28 -19.40
N ALA A 132 -16.42 15.08 -18.40
CA ALA A 132 -16.60 16.54 -18.44
C ALA A 132 -15.79 17.23 -19.55
N VAL A 133 -14.57 16.75 -19.80
CA VAL A 133 -13.72 17.22 -20.90
C VAL A 133 -14.36 16.88 -22.25
N GLU A 134 -14.91 15.68 -22.41
CA GLU A 134 -15.59 15.28 -23.65
C GLU A 134 -16.87 16.09 -23.88
N GLU A 135 -17.68 16.35 -22.86
CA GLU A 135 -18.85 17.24 -22.96
C GLU A 135 -18.45 18.66 -23.39
N CYS A 136 -17.36 19.19 -22.83
CA CYS A 136 -16.80 20.50 -23.23
C CYS A 136 -16.35 20.49 -24.70
N TYR A 137 -15.74 19.40 -25.17
CA TYR A 137 -15.36 19.24 -26.57
C TYR A 137 -16.57 19.17 -27.50
N GLN A 138 -17.64 18.48 -27.12
CA GLN A 138 -18.88 18.49 -27.92
C GLN A 138 -19.44 19.91 -28.04
N GLY A 139 -19.39 20.69 -26.95
CA GLY A 139 -19.72 22.11 -26.97
C GLY A 139 -18.84 22.92 -27.93
N LEU A 140 -17.51 22.73 -27.87
CA LEU A 140 -16.54 23.40 -28.75
C LEU A 140 -16.86 23.20 -30.24
N LEU A 141 -17.26 21.99 -30.64
CA LEU A 141 -17.56 21.70 -32.04
C LEU A 141 -18.78 22.47 -32.57
N SER A 142 -19.62 23.04 -31.70
CA SER A 142 -20.72 23.93 -32.12
C SER A 142 -20.35 25.41 -32.21
N LEU A 143 -19.15 25.78 -31.77
CA LEU A 143 -18.68 27.17 -31.77
C LEU A 143 -18.18 27.61 -33.14
N SER A 144 -18.39 28.90 -33.44
CA SER A 144 -17.76 29.57 -34.58
C SER A 144 -16.28 29.81 -34.33
N ASN A 145 -15.51 30.00 -35.41
CA ASN A 145 -14.08 30.34 -35.36
C ASN A 145 -13.77 31.56 -34.47
N LYS A 146 -14.67 32.56 -34.46
CA LYS A 146 -14.53 33.79 -33.66
C LYS A 146 -14.65 33.56 -32.15
N ALA A 147 -15.32 32.49 -31.72
CA ALA A 147 -15.54 32.17 -30.32
C ALA A 147 -14.45 31.26 -29.71
N LEU A 148 -13.47 30.80 -30.51
CA LEU A 148 -12.43 29.88 -30.05
C LEU A 148 -11.52 30.47 -28.96
N SER A 149 -11.16 31.75 -29.08
CA SER A 149 -10.30 32.43 -28.11
C SER A 149 -11.00 32.60 -26.75
N GLU A 150 -12.31 32.87 -26.77
CA GLU A 150 -13.13 32.94 -25.57
C GLU A 150 -13.29 31.57 -24.92
N TRP A 151 -13.47 30.51 -25.72
CA TRP A 151 -13.51 29.14 -25.23
C TRP A 151 -12.20 28.74 -24.54
N VAL A 152 -11.04 29.04 -25.13
CA VAL A 152 -9.75 28.75 -24.49
C VAL A 152 -9.66 29.48 -23.14
N SER A 153 -9.92 30.79 -23.13
CA SER A 153 -9.84 31.61 -21.92
C SER A 153 -10.78 31.11 -20.81
N SER A 154 -11.98 30.67 -21.18
CA SER A 154 -12.99 30.15 -20.24
C SER A 154 -12.61 28.80 -19.64
N ASN A 155 -11.75 28.03 -20.29
CA ASN A 155 -11.40 26.67 -19.88
C ASN A 155 -9.96 26.52 -19.34
N GLU A 156 -9.12 27.55 -19.46
CA GLU A 156 -7.72 27.57 -18.98
C GLU A 156 -7.54 27.26 -17.49
N HIS A 157 -8.54 27.54 -16.66
CA HIS A 157 -8.44 27.36 -15.21
C HIS A 157 -8.65 25.91 -14.75
N TRP A 158 -9.21 25.04 -15.59
CA TRP A 158 -9.53 23.66 -15.23
C TRP A 158 -9.08 22.61 -16.26
N MET A 159 -8.78 23.02 -17.50
CA MET A 159 -8.15 22.19 -18.52
C MET A 159 -6.65 22.48 -18.63
N SER A 160 -5.86 21.43 -18.83
CA SER A 160 -4.44 21.56 -19.15
C SER A 160 -4.24 22.10 -20.56
N GLN A 161 -3.04 22.61 -20.83
CA GLN A 161 -2.64 23.11 -22.16
C GLN A 161 -2.78 22.03 -23.24
N ASP A 162 -2.49 20.77 -22.91
CA ASP A 162 -2.62 19.64 -23.82
C ASP A 162 -4.09 19.30 -24.10
N GLU A 163 -4.96 19.36 -23.09
CA GLU A 163 -6.41 19.16 -23.27
C GLU A 163 -7.00 20.27 -24.16
N LEU A 164 -6.65 21.54 -23.92
CA LEU A 164 -7.08 22.66 -24.77
C LEU A 164 -6.59 22.52 -26.21
N LYS A 165 -5.32 22.14 -26.41
CA LYS A 165 -4.76 21.86 -27.74
C LYS A 165 -5.48 20.72 -28.45
N GLN A 166 -5.79 19.64 -27.74
CA GLN A 166 -6.53 18.52 -28.31
C GLN A 166 -7.94 18.95 -28.74
N GLY A 167 -8.61 19.78 -27.95
CA GLY A 167 -9.90 20.38 -28.33
C GLY A 167 -9.80 21.19 -29.63
N LEU A 168 -8.83 22.13 -29.69
CA LEU A 168 -8.60 22.95 -30.88
C LEU A 168 -8.20 22.11 -32.11
N LYS A 169 -7.42 21.05 -31.91
CA LYS A 169 -7.08 20.09 -32.97
C LYS A 169 -8.32 19.41 -33.52
N ARG A 170 -9.23 18.93 -32.66
CA ARG A 170 -10.49 18.30 -33.09
C ARG A 170 -11.37 19.28 -33.87
N TRP A 171 -11.43 20.53 -33.41
CA TRP A 171 -12.15 21.59 -34.13
C TRP A 171 -11.52 21.85 -35.50
N PHE A 172 -10.19 22.00 -35.56
CA PHE A 172 -9.44 22.17 -36.80
C PHE A 172 -9.68 21.02 -37.79
N ASP A 173 -9.50 19.78 -37.33
CA ASP A 173 -9.68 18.58 -38.16
C ASP A 173 -11.10 18.52 -38.76
N ARG A 174 -12.11 18.99 -38.01
CA ARG A 174 -13.51 19.03 -38.44
C ARG A 174 -13.83 20.16 -39.41
N TYR A 175 -13.34 21.36 -39.16
CA TYR A 175 -13.81 22.58 -39.85
C TYR A 175 -12.83 23.18 -40.82
N VAL A 176 -11.52 22.92 -40.69
CA VAL A 176 -10.51 23.57 -41.52
C VAL A 176 -10.07 22.62 -42.64
N ASP A 177 -10.11 23.11 -43.87
CA ASP A 177 -9.51 22.44 -45.02
C ASP A 177 -8.12 23.02 -45.28
N HIS A 178 -7.09 22.30 -44.85
CA HIS A 178 -5.70 22.72 -45.00
C HIS A 178 -4.83 21.56 -45.46
N SER A 179 -3.82 21.86 -46.26
CA SER A 179 -2.86 20.87 -46.78
C SER A 179 -1.84 20.40 -45.73
N TRP A 180 -1.81 21.05 -44.57
CA TRP A 180 -0.88 20.79 -43.47
C TRP A 180 -1.68 20.32 -42.27
N THR A 181 -1.13 19.37 -41.52
CA THR A 181 -1.74 18.86 -40.31
C THR A 181 -1.64 19.87 -39.17
N PHE A 182 -2.56 19.77 -38.20
CA PHE A 182 -2.54 20.61 -37.01
C PHE A 182 -1.19 20.61 -36.28
N ASN A 183 -0.54 19.43 -36.20
CA ASN A 183 0.75 19.30 -35.53
C ASN A 183 1.88 19.98 -36.30
N GLU A 184 1.83 20.00 -37.63
CA GLU A 184 2.83 20.71 -38.45
C GLU A 184 2.73 22.23 -38.29
N LEU A 185 1.51 22.75 -38.10
CA LEU A 185 1.25 24.18 -37.93
C LEU A 185 1.47 24.67 -36.49
N TYR A 186 1.11 23.85 -35.50
CA TYR A 186 0.95 24.30 -34.11
C TYR A 186 1.69 23.47 -33.05
N ALA A 187 2.70 22.68 -33.45
CA ALA A 187 3.50 21.86 -32.53
C ALA A 187 3.96 22.66 -31.28
N THR A 188 4.51 23.85 -31.49
CA THR A 188 5.10 24.69 -30.43
C THR A 188 4.21 25.83 -29.96
N SER A 189 3.06 26.08 -30.60
CA SER A 189 2.18 27.20 -30.28
C SER A 189 1.42 26.96 -28.98
N THR A 190 1.01 28.01 -28.26
CA THR A 190 0.10 27.85 -27.10
C THR A 190 -1.36 27.73 -27.58
N PRO A 191 -2.28 27.14 -26.80
CA PRO A 191 -3.71 27.07 -27.15
C PRO A 191 -4.29 28.45 -27.49
N GLY A 192 -3.93 29.50 -26.76
CA GLY A 192 -4.37 30.87 -27.07
C GLY A 192 -3.85 31.38 -28.42
N GLN A 193 -2.59 31.10 -28.78
CA GLN A 193 -2.04 31.45 -30.09
C GLN A 193 -2.75 30.69 -31.22
N VAL A 194 -3.00 29.39 -31.01
CA VAL A 194 -3.75 28.57 -31.98
C VAL A 194 -5.16 29.11 -32.15
N ALA A 195 -5.88 29.39 -31.06
CA ALA A 195 -7.25 29.90 -31.12
C ALA A 195 -7.32 31.30 -31.78
N TYR A 196 -6.32 32.15 -31.55
CA TYR A 196 -6.22 33.44 -32.22
C TYR A 196 -5.99 33.27 -33.72
N ASP A 197 -5.05 32.42 -34.13
CA ASP A 197 -4.76 32.15 -35.55
C ASP A 197 -5.98 31.56 -36.27
N LEU A 198 -6.67 30.61 -35.63
CA LEU A 198 -7.89 30.01 -36.17
C LEU A 198 -9.10 30.96 -36.20
N SER A 199 -9.05 32.09 -35.48
CA SER A 199 -10.15 33.05 -35.44
C SER A 199 -10.22 33.99 -36.65
N PHE A 200 -9.19 33.99 -37.50
CA PHE A 200 -9.17 34.80 -38.71
C PHE A 200 -10.09 34.22 -39.80
N ASP A 201 -10.78 35.11 -40.51
CA ASP A 201 -11.76 34.75 -41.55
C ASP A 201 -11.10 34.22 -42.85
N ASP A 202 -9.76 34.28 -42.96
CA ASP A 202 -9.00 33.76 -44.10
C ASP A 202 -8.78 32.23 -44.05
N VAL A 203 -9.16 31.59 -42.94
CA VAL A 203 -9.09 30.14 -42.79
C VAL A 203 -10.17 29.52 -43.68
N LYS A 204 -9.74 28.73 -44.68
CA LYS A 204 -10.67 27.98 -45.55
C LYS A 204 -11.41 26.95 -44.73
N LEU A 205 -12.64 27.29 -44.36
CA LEU A 205 -13.53 26.34 -43.71
C LEU A 205 -14.05 25.35 -44.75
N LYS A 206 -14.10 24.07 -44.38
CA LYS A 206 -14.85 23.05 -45.15
C LYS A 206 -16.28 23.56 -45.29
N GLU A 207 -16.78 23.66 -46.51
CA GLU A 207 -18.17 24.08 -46.75
C GLU A 207 -19.09 23.23 -45.87
N SER A 208 -19.87 23.89 -45.02
CA SER A 208 -20.87 23.20 -44.20
C SER A 208 -21.80 22.46 -45.14
N VAL A 209 -21.78 21.13 -45.09
CA VAL A 209 -22.87 20.30 -45.59
C VAL A 209 -24.09 20.67 -44.75
N ASN A 210 -24.82 21.69 -45.19
CA ASN A 210 -26.20 21.90 -44.79
C ASN A 210 -27.01 20.80 -45.47
N GLY A 211 -27.30 19.76 -44.69
CA GLY A 211 -28.31 18.74 -44.96
C GLY A 211 -29.00 18.40 -43.66
#